data_AF-A0A349N6C9-F1
#
_entry.id   AF-A0A349N6C9-F1
#
_cell.length_a   1.000
_cell.length_b   1.000
_cell.length_c   1.000
_cell.angle_alpha   90.00
_cell.angle_beta   90.00
_cell.angle_gamma   90.00
#
_symmetry.space_group_name_H-M   'P 1'
#
loop_
_entity.id
_entity.type
_entity.pdbx_description
1 polymer ?
#
loop_
_entity_poly.entity_id
_entity_poly.type
_entity_poly.pdbx_seq_one_letter_code
_entity_poly.pdbx_strand_id
1 'polypeptide(L)'
;MFDGFIVHGGGGIIRDDQPVKIFKLMAETDMLRRAATPQPNTDNFRQWEVAGSSHVDVPFEIEYGKVRNQQEGLSIEGVTPRDSGCDLPAYSTVPFRDVMNAAFEHMVRWLDDGVAPPIADPIQLARAFPTVEFARDDSGNVLGGIRLAEHAVPTAKNTGLNTGANRFCFLYGSHEPFDTATLNALYPTKADYLERVNAVVEKNVADGFILPAAAERTRLEAEASTLFER
;
A
#
# COMPACT_ATOMS: atom_id res chain seq x y z
N MET A 1 23.90 -4.20 18.93
CA MET A 1 22.62 -4.15 19.67
C MET A 1 21.76 -3.13 18.93
N PHE A 2 20.49 -3.44 18.67
CA PHE A 2 19.57 -2.52 17.97
C PHE A 2 18.46 -2.12 18.95
N ASP A 3 18.11 -0.84 18.97
CA ASP A 3 17.01 -0.32 19.81
C ASP A 3 15.64 -0.50 19.14
N GLY A 4 15.62 -0.54 17.79
CA GLY A 4 14.46 -0.91 17.02
C GLY A 4 14.80 -1.28 15.58
N PHE A 5 13.86 -1.92 14.88
CA PHE A 5 13.96 -2.21 13.45
C PHE A 5 12.59 -2.29 12.78
N ILE A 6 12.57 -1.95 11.49
CA ILE A 6 11.40 -2.09 10.62
C ILE A 6 11.57 -3.31 9.73
N VAL A 7 10.51 -4.09 9.58
CA VAL A 7 10.45 -5.23 8.65
C VAL A 7 9.45 -4.91 7.56
N HIS A 8 9.90 -4.86 6.31
CA HIS A 8 9.03 -4.73 5.14
C HIS A 8 8.90 -6.09 4.44
N GLY A 9 7.67 -6.52 4.21
CA GLY A 9 7.37 -7.60 3.26
C GLY A 9 8.00 -8.94 3.61
N GLY A 10 7.47 -9.61 4.64
CA GLY A 10 7.88 -10.98 4.97
C GLY A 10 7.93 -11.30 6.46
N GLY A 11 8.56 -12.43 6.78
CA GLY A 11 8.71 -12.91 8.16
C GLY A 11 7.44 -13.52 8.78
N GLY A 12 7.60 -14.57 9.58
CA GLY A 12 6.51 -15.14 10.37
C GLY A 12 6.22 -14.29 11.62
N ILE A 13 5.83 -14.96 12.69
CA ILE A 13 5.78 -14.37 14.03
C ILE A 13 7.20 -13.95 14.41
N ILE A 14 7.36 -12.72 14.90
CA ILE A 14 8.62 -12.18 15.40
C ILE A 14 8.55 -12.18 16.91
N ARG A 15 9.60 -12.71 17.57
CA ARG A 15 9.73 -12.63 19.02
C ARG A 15 9.79 -11.16 19.47
N ASP A 16 8.84 -10.77 20.29
CA ASP A 16 8.65 -9.42 20.83
C ASP A 16 8.78 -9.38 22.37
N ASP A 17 9.34 -10.45 22.95
CA ASP A 17 9.65 -10.61 24.38
C ASP A 17 10.91 -9.84 24.83
N GLN A 18 11.48 -9.02 23.96
CA GLN A 18 12.68 -8.21 24.18
C GLN A 18 12.32 -6.73 24.08
N PRO A 19 13.05 -5.81 24.73
CA PRO A 19 12.72 -4.38 24.75
C PRO A 19 12.90 -3.67 23.39
N VAL A 20 13.47 -4.35 22.40
CA VAL A 20 13.67 -3.84 21.04
C VAL A 20 12.32 -3.53 20.38
N LYS A 21 12.19 -2.36 19.75
CA LYS A 21 10.97 -1.97 19.05
C LYS A 21 10.91 -2.56 17.65
N ILE A 22 9.80 -3.21 17.33
CA ILE A 22 9.61 -3.94 16.09
C ILE A 22 8.40 -3.37 15.39
N PHE A 23 8.60 -2.87 14.19
CA PHE A 23 7.50 -2.36 13.38
C PHE A 23 7.47 -3.07 12.03
N LYS A 24 6.42 -3.84 11.81
CA LYS A 24 6.25 -4.68 10.63
C LYS A 24 5.26 -4.05 9.66
N LEU A 25 5.65 -3.91 8.41
CA LEU A 25 4.84 -3.35 7.34
C LEU A 25 4.59 -4.43 6.29
N MET A 26 3.32 -4.62 5.96
CA MET A 26 2.85 -5.70 5.09
C MET A 26 2.01 -5.14 3.95
N ALA A 27 2.35 -5.47 2.72
CA ALA A 27 1.46 -5.26 1.59
C ALA A 27 0.36 -6.34 1.55
N GLU A 28 -0.72 -6.11 0.79
CA GLU A 28 -1.74 -7.14 0.54
C GLU A 28 -1.10 -8.44 0.02
N THR A 29 -0.08 -8.33 -0.84
CA THR A 29 0.71 -9.46 -1.34
C THR A 29 1.24 -10.36 -0.22
N ASP A 30 1.81 -9.75 0.82
CA ASP A 30 2.48 -10.48 1.90
C ASP A 30 1.46 -11.16 2.82
N MET A 31 0.28 -10.55 2.95
CA MET A 31 -0.77 -11.03 3.84
C MET A 31 -1.39 -12.35 3.38
N LEU A 32 -1.29 -12.71 2.10
CA LEU A 32 -1.76 -14.02 1.62
C LEU A 32 -1.12 -15.19 2.37
N ARG A 33 0.12 -15.00 2.85
CA ARG A 33 0.88 -16.01 3.61
C ARG A 33 0.84 -15.82 5.11
N ARG A 34 0.30 -14.71 5.62
CA ARG A 34 0.42 -14.29 7.03
C ARG A 34 -0.90 -14.08 7.74
N ALA A 35 -1.96 -13.77 7.01
CA ALA A 35 -3.25 -13.42 7.60
C ALA A 35 -3.90 -14.57 8.40
N ALA A 36 -3.60 -15.84 8.08
CA ALA A 36 -4.07 -16.99 8.84
C ALA A 36 -3.39 -17.17 10.21
N THR A 37 -2.27 -16.49 10.46
CA THR A 37 -1.52 -16.52 11.72
C THR A 37 -1.20 -15.09 12.16
N PRO A 38 -2.21 -14.27 12.51
CA PRO A 38 -1.99 -12.89 12.90
C PRO A 38 -1.17 -12.81 14.19
N GLN A 39 -0.28 -11.83 14.27
CA GLN A 39 0.46 -11.51 15.50
C GLN A 39 -0.19 -10.28 16.17
N PRO A 40 -0.67 -10.40 17.42
CA PRO A 40 -1.21 -9.26 18.15
C PRO A 40 -0.16 -8.15 18.36
N ASN A 41 -0.63 -6.90 18.38
CA ASN A 41 0.18 -5.76 18.78
C ASN A 41 0.57 -5.86 20.28
N THR A 42 1.79 -5.45 20.63
CA THR A 42 2.30 -5.42 22.01
C THR A 42 3.03 -4.11 22.31
N ASP A 43 3.63 -3.96 23.49
CA ASP A 43 4.41 -2.76 23.84
C ASP A 43 5.71 -2.61 23.05
N ASN A 44 6.14 -3.69 22.38
CA ASN A 44 7.36 -3.75 21.57
C ASN A 44 7.08 -4.12 20.10
N PHE A 45 5.86 -4.52 19.74
CA PHE A 45 5.50 -4.92 18.38
C PHE A 45 4.29 -4.14 17.85
N ARG A 46 4.44 -3.60 16.64
CA ARG A 46 3.36 -3.04 15.82
C ARG A 46 3.39 -3.67 14.42
N GLN A 47 2.22 -3.93 13.86
CA GLN A 47 2.07 -4.30 12.45
C GLN A 47 1.06 -3.41 11.75
N TRP A 48 1.42 -2.95 10.55
CA TRP A 48 0.50 -2.30 9.61
C TRP A 48 0.39 -3.11 8.33
N GLU A 49 -0.83 -3.14 7.80
CA GLU A 49 -1.20 -3.88 6.59
C GLU A 49 -1.82 -2.87 5.62
N VAL A 50 -1.22 -2.69 4.44
CA VAL A 50 -1.66 -1.70 3.47
C VAL A 50 -2.53 -2.38 2.42
N ALA A 51 -3.80 -1.99 2.39
CA ALA A 51 -4.80 -2.59 1.53
C ALA A 51 -4.58 -2.20 0.07
N GLY A 52 -4.72 -3.15 -0.85
CA GLY A 52 -4.56 -2.92 -2.29
C GLY A 52 -3.11 -2.82 -2.77
N SER A 53 -2.12 -2.70 -1.89
CA SER A 53 -0.72 -2.55 -2.28
C SER A 53 -0.08 -3.90 -2.63
N SER A 54 0.95 -3.84 -3.47
CA SER A 54 1.79 -4.99 -3.83
C SER A 54 3.18 -4.89 -3.22
N HIS A 55 3.90 -6.02 -3.14
CA HIS A 55 5.28 -6.05 -2.66
C HIS A 55 6.21 -5.18 -3.54
N VAL A 56 5.90 -5.11 -4.84
CA VAL A 56 6.45 -4.13 -5.77
C VAL A 56 5.29 -3.36 -6.39
N ASP A 57 5.17 -2.09 -6.04
CA ASP A 57 4.17 -1.16 -6.57
C ASP A 57 4.74 -0.30 -7.71
N VAL A 58 3.89 0.48 -8.37
CA VAL A 58 4.30 1.37 -9.47
C VAL A 58 5.41 2.34 -9.04
N PRO A 59 5.32 3.04 -7.89
CA PRO A 59 6.40 3.89 -7.40
C PRO A 59 7.73 3.15 -7.21
N PHE A 60 7.73 1.95 -6.62
CA PHE A 60 8.95 1.17 -6.43
C PHE A 60 9.62 0.86 -7.77
N GLU A 61 8.86 0.36 -8.74
CA GLU A 61 9.41 -0.03 -10.04
C GLU A 61 9.98 1.18 -10.80
N ILE A 62 9.35 2.35 -10.68
CA ILE A 62 9.87 3.61 -11.24
C ILE A 62 11.21 3.99 -10.58
N GLU A 63 11.30 4.00 -9.25
CA GLU A 63 12.54 4.37 -8.55
C GLU A 63 13.66 3.36 -8.80
N TYR A 64 13.34 2.06 -8.84
CA TYR A 64 14.27 1.02 -9.25
C TYR A 64 14.79 1.25 -10.68
N GLY A 65 13.89 1.57 -11.61
CA GLY A 65 14.24 1.90 -12.99
C GLY A 65 15.17 3.10 -13.11
N LYS A 66 14.96 4.15 -12.30
CA LYS A 66 15.84 5.32 -12.25
C LYS A 66 17.25 4.97 -11.77
N VAL A 67 17.36 4.18 -10.70
CA VAL A 67 18.68 3.73 -10.19
C VAL A 67 19.41 2.91 -11.23
N ARG A 68 18.74 1.96 -11.88
CA ARG A 68 19.32 1.19 -12.98
C ARG A 68 19.79 2.09 -14.13
N ASN A 69 18.95 3.02 -14.58
CA ASN A 69 19.31 3.94 -15.66
C ASN A 69 20.53 4.79 -15.28
N GLN A 70 20.59 5.28 -14.04
CA GLN A 70 21.75 6.03 -13.55
C GLN A 70 23.04 5.20 -13.59
N GLN A 71 23.00 3.92 -13.20
CA GLN A 71 24.14 3.01 -13.26
C GLN A 71 24.63 2.75 -14.70
N GLU A 72 23.71 2.82 -15.66
CA GLU A 72 23.99 2.62 -17.09
C GLU A 72 24.30 3.93 -17.84
N GLY A 73 24.31 5.08 -17.15
CA GLY A 73 24.51 6.39 -17.77
C GLY A 73 23.35 6.85 -18.67
N LEU A 74 22.16 6.30 -18.45
CA LEU A 74 20.92 6.62 -19.17
C LEU A 74 20.12 7.71 -18.43
N SER A 75 19.15 8.31 -19.15
CA SER A 75 18.26 9.31 -18.54
C SER A 75 17.40 8.71 -17.43
N ILE A 76 17.23 9.45 -16.34
CA ILE A 76 16.31 9.14 -15.24
C ILE A 76 14.94 9.82 -15.38
N GLU A 77 14.76 10.62 -16.44
CA GLU A 77 13.50 11.29 -16.75
C GLU A 77 12.56 10.35 -17.51
N GLY A 78 11.25 10.43 -17.23
CA GLY A 78 10.23 9.66 -17.96
C GLY A 78 10.29 8.15 -17.75
N VAL A 79 10.96 7.67 -16.69
CA VAL A 79 11.02 6.24 -16.35
C VAL A 79 9.60 5.74 -16.04
N THR A 80 9.19 4.69 -16.74
CA THR A 80 7.91 4.01 -16.57
C THR A 80 8.13 2.58 -16.07
N PRO A 81 7.13 1.96 -15.41
CA PRO A 81 7.21 0.55 -15.03
C PRO A 81 7.49 -0.35 -16.23
N ARG A 82 8.33 -1.36 -16.03
CA ARG A 82 8.62 -2.34 -17.09
C ARG A 82 7.40 -3.22 -17.36
N ASP A 83 7.28 -3.70 -18.60
CA ASP A 83 6.43 -4.87 -18.83
C ASP A 83 7.07 -6.09 -18.14
N SER A 84 6.35 -6.65 -17.18
CA SER A 84 6.81 -7.77 -16.37
C SER A 84 6.37 -9.13 -16.92
N GLY A 85 5.53 -9.16 -17.96
CA GLY A 85 5.00 -10.40 -18.54
C GLY A 85 4.03 -11.15 -17.63
N CYS A 86 3.31 -10.41 -16.78
CA CYS A 86 2.24 -10.95 -15.93
C CYS A 86 0.91 -11.00 -16.67
N ASP A 87 -0.01 -11.83 -16.16
CA ASP A 87 -1.31 -12.08 -16.78
C ASP A 87 -2.24 -10.85 -16.66
N LEU A 88 -2.18 -10.15 -15.52
CA LEU A 88 -2.86 -8.87 -15.31
C LEU A 88 -1.87 -7.70 -15.39
N PRO A 89 -2.34 -6.46 -15.68
CA PRO A 89 -1.47 -5.30 -15.68
C PRO A 89 -0.79 -5.17 -14.32
N ALA A 90 0.54 -5.32 -14.33
CA ALA A 90 1.32 -5.51 -13.13
C ALA A 90 1.50 -4.22 -12.33
N TYR A 91 1.89 -4.40 -11.05
CA TYR A 91 2.15 -3.33 -10.08
C TYR A 91 0.86 -2.68 -9.61
N SER A 92 0.58 -2.76 -8.29
CA SER A 92 -0.47 -1.94 -7.70
C SER A 92 -0.13 -0.45 -7.86
N THR A 93 -1.15 0.39 -8.02
CA THR A 93 -0.96 1.85 -7.98
C THR A 93 -1.02 2.42 -6.56
N VAL A 94 -1.34 1.60 -5.55
CA VAL A 94 -1.38 2.04 -4.15
C VAL A 94 0.05 2.29 -3.65
N PRO A 95 0.42 3.52 -3.28
CA PRO A 95 1.80 3.89 -2.98
C PRO A 95 2.20 3.44 -1.56
N PHE A 96 2.68 2.20 -1.43
CA PHE A 96 3.10 1.63 -0.15
C PHE A 96 4.16 2.48 0.57
N ARG A 97 5.00 3.15 -0.22
CA ARG A 97 6.04 4.07 0.27
C ARG A 97 5.51 5.15 1.22
N ASP A 98 4.25 5.57 1.09
CA ASP A 98 3.70 6.65 1.92
C ASP A 98 3.46 6.22 3.35
N VAL A 99 2.95 5.00 3.52
CA VAL A 99 2.81 4.36 4.84
C VAL A 99 4.19 4.00 5.40
N MET A 100 5.11 3.56 4.55
CA MET A 100 6.49 3.29 4.97
C MET A 100 7.20 4.54 5.49
N ASN A 101 7.04 5.68 4.82
CA ASN A 101 7.60 6.96 5.27
C ASN A 101 7.05 7.39 6.63
N ALA A 102 5.72 7.26 6.83
CA ALA A 102 5.13 7.52 8.14
C ALA A 102 5.64 6.56 9.21
N ALA A 103 5.85 5.28 8.86
CA ALA A 103 6.37 4.29 9.79
C ALA A 103 7.81 4.59 10.26
N PHE A 104 8.65 5.17 9.40
CA PHE A 104 9.98 5.66 9.81
C PHE A 104 9.88 6.77 10.86
N GLU A 105 9.01 7.76 10.66
CA GLU A 105 8.78 8.84 11.64
C GLU A 105 8.25 8.31 12.97
N HIS A 106 7.30 7.35 12.93
CA HIS A 106 6.81 6.71 14.14
C HIS A 106 7.87 5.87 14.84
N MET A 107 8.76 5.20 14.11
CA MET A 107 9.86 4.47 14.73
C MET A 107 10.79 5.42 15.49
N VAL A 108 11.14 6.57 14.91
CA VAL A 108 11.94 7.58 15.61
C VAL A 108 11.26 8.02 16.91
N ARG A 109 9.96 8.38 16.85
CA ARG A 109 9.19 8.80 18.03
C ARG A 109 9.01 7.67 19.06
N TRP A 110 8.93 6.43 18.62
CA TRP A 110 8.81 5.29 19.53
C TRP A 110 10.10 5.06 20.31
N LEU A 111 11.25 5.28 19.67
CA LEU A 111 12.57 5.15 20.29
C LEU A 111 12.90 6.34 21.19
N ASP A 112 12.68 7.56 20.72
CA ASP A 112 13.09 8.78 21.42
C ASP A 112 12.09 9.19 22.52
N ASP A 113 10.79 9.13 22.22
CA ASP A 113 9.73 9.66 23.09
C ASP A 113 8.88 8.56 23.75
N GLY A 114 9.10 7.29 23.41
CA GLY A 114 8.26 6.18 23.86
C GLY A 114 6.83 6.18 23.27
N VAL A 115 6.57 6.99 22.25
CA VAL A 115 5.25 7.10 21.60
C VAL A 115 5.12 6.01 20.54
N ALA A 116 4.35 4.96 20.86
CA ALA A 116 4.15 3.85 19.93
C ALA A 116 3.38 4.27 18.67
N PRO A 117 3.66 3.65 17.51
CA PRO A 117 2.87 3.83 16.30
C PRO A 117 1.38 3.53 16.55
N PRO A 118 0.44 4.25 15.89
CA PRO A 118 -0.98 3.99 16.01
C PRO A 118 -1.33 2.57 15.56
N ILE A 119 -2.42 2.02 16.09
CA ILE A 119 -2.91 0.70 15.70
C ILE A 119 -3.79 0.86 14.46
N ALA A 120 -3.55 0.04 13.45
CA ALA A 120 -4.41 -0.07 12.27
C ALA A 120 -5.24 -1.36 12.33
N ASP A 121 -6.42 -1.32 11.72
CA ASP A 121 -7.22 -2.52 11.52
C ASP A 121 -6.51 -3.46 10.53
N PRO A 122 -6.53 -4.79 10.76
CA PRO A 122 -5.97 -5.74 9.81
C PRO A 122 -6.81 -5.83 8.54
N ILE A 123 -6.22 -6.36 7.48
CA ILE A 123 -6.93 -6.78 6.27
C ILE A 123 -7.96 -7.85 6.65
N GLN A 124 -9.19 -7.67 6.18
CA GLN A 124 -10.29 -8.56 6.50
C GLN A 124 -10.22 -9.84 5.66
N LEU A 125 -10.52 -10.96 6.32
CA LEU A 125 -10.60 -12.27 5.69
C LEU A 125 -12.05 -12.68 5.54
N ALA A 126 -12.42 -13.15 4.34
CA ALA A 126 -13.63 -13.94 4.15
C ALA A 126 -13.41 -15.35 4.73
N ARG A 127 -12.18 -15.88 4.64
CA ARG A 127 -11.80 -17.19 5.15
C ARG A 127 -10.30 -17.29 5.42
N ALA A 128 -9.92 -17.96 6.51
CA ALA A 128 -8.51 -18.19 6.85
C ALA A 128 -7.99 -19.60 6.44
N PHE A 129 -8.85 -20.62 6.44
CA PHE A 129 -8.48 -22.02 6.18
C PHE A 129 -9.47 -22.70 5.21
N PRO A 130 -9.04 -23.67 4.37
CA PRO A 130 -7.67 -24.22 4.26
C PRO A 130 -6.69 -23.29 3.53
N THR A 131 -7.20 -22.29 2.84
CA THR A 131 -6.43 -21.24 2.16
C THR A 131 -6.99 -19.87 2.55
N VAL A 132 -6.11 -18.88 2.69
CA VAL A 132 -6.50 -17.49 2.95
C VAL A 132 -7.30 -16.96 1.77
N GLU A 133 -8.43 -16.35 2.08
CA GLU A 133 -9.28 -15.62 1.15
C GLU A 133 -9.64 -14.28 1.78
N PHE A 134 -9.25 -13.21 1.11
CA PHE A 134 -9.54 -11.85 1.56
C PHE A 134 -11.00 -11.48 1.32
N ALA A 135 -11.59 -10.73 2.26
CA ALA A 135 -12.88 -10.10 2.04
C ALA A 135 -12.69 -8.90 1.11
N ARG A 136 -13.49 -8.81 0.06
CA ARG A 136 -13.39 -7.76 -0.97
C ARG A 136 -14.73 -7.03 -1.10
N ASP A 137 -14.66 -5.76 -1.46
CA ASP A 137 -15.84 -4.98 -1.87
C ASP A 137 -16.31 -5.36 -3.29
N ASP A 138 -17.40 -4.74 -3.74
CA ASP A 138 -18.01 -4.98 -5.05
C ASP A 138 -17.06 -4.63 -6.22
N SER A 139 -16.04 -3.81 -5.97
CA SER A 139 -15.00 -3.46 -6.93
C SER A 139 -13.82 -4.45 -6.93
N GLY A 140 -13.85 -5.47 -6.08
CA GLY A 140 -12.76 -6.44 -5.93
C GLY A 140 -11.58 -5.93 -5.11
N ASN A 141 -11.71 -4.79 -4.44
CA ASN A 141 -10.69 -4.20 -3.58
C ASN A 141 -10.80 -4.77 -2.16
N VAL A 142 -9.66 -5.07 -1.52
CA VAL A 142 -9.67 -5.72 -0.21
C VAL A 142 -10.20 -4.80 0.90
N LEU A 143 -11.00 -5.35 1.82
CA LEU A 143 -11.53 -4.67 3.01
C LEU A 143 -10.54 -4.70 4.18
N GLY A 144 -10.68 -3.76 5.12
CA GLY A 144 -9.75 -3.58 6.23
C GLY A 144 -8.39 -3.01 5.79
N GLY A 145 -7.39 -3.12 6.66
CA GLY A 145 -6.08 -2.53 6.44
C GLY A 145 -6.10 -1.00 6.44
N ILE A 146 -4.91 -0.42 6.28
CA ILE A 146 -4.75 0.99 5.94
C ILE A 146 -5.16 1.16 4.47
N ARG A 147 -6.21 1.95 4.23
CA ARG A 147 -6.70 2.26 2.88
C ARG A 147 -6.29 3.68 2.51
N LEU A 148 -5.29 3.79 1.62
CA LEU A 148 -4.91 5.06 0.99
C LEU A 148 -5.98 5.51 0.00
N ALA A 149 -5.92 6.76 -0.47
CA ALA A 149 -6.93 7.32 -1.37
C ALA A 149 -7.10 6.50 -2.65
N GLU A 150 -5.98 5.96 -3.17
CA GLU A 150 -5.90 5.11 -4.35
C GLU A 150 -6.68 3.79 -4.22
N HIS A 151 -7.03 3.40 -2.98
CA HIS A 151 -7.79 2.18 -2.67
C HIS A 151 -9.15 2.45 -2.01
N ALA A 152 -9.27 3.52 -1.24
CA ALA A 152 -10.51 3.93 -0.57
C ALA A 152 -11.45 4.70 -1.52
N VAL A 153 -10.90 5.38 -2.53
CA VAL A 153 -11.62 6.11 -3.58
C VAL A 153 -11.18 5.53 -4.93
N PRO A 154 -11.51 4.26 -5.20
CA PRO A 154 -10.89 3.52 -6.28
C PRO A 154 -11.28 4.07 -7.65
N THR A 155 -10.28 4.24 -8.50
CA THR A 155 -10.42 4.43 -9.96
C THR A 155 -9.97 3.18 -10.73
N ALA A 156 -9.52 2.16 -10.00
CA ALA A 156 -9.07 0.88 -10.49
C ALA A 156 -9.33 -0.19 -9.41
N LYS A 157 -9.35 -1.46 -9.83
CA LYS A 157 -9.20 -2.59 -8.92
C LYS A 157 -7.71 -2.79 -8.66
N ASN A 158 -7.28 -2.51 -7.43
CA ASN A 158 -5.91 -2.70 -6.97
C ASN A 158 -5.82 -3.97 -6.13
N THR A 159 -4.86 -4.83 -6.44
CA THR A 159 -4.61 -6.04 -5.65
C THR A 159 -3.13 -6.31 -5.48
N GLY A 160 -2.79 -6.99 -4.38
CA GLY A 160 -1.45 -7.53 -4.17
C GLY A 160 -1.19 -8.84 -4.93
N LEU A 161 -2.11 -9.29 -5.79
CA LEU A 161 -2.09 -10.64 -6.37
C LEU A 161 -1.98 -10.59 -7.90
N ASN A 162 -1.06 -11.37 -8.46
CA ASN A 162 -0.95 -11.57 -9.91
C ASN A 162 -0.21 -12.87 -10.21
N THR A 163 -0.37 -13.36 -11.43
CA THR A 163 0.26 -14.59 -11.97
C THR A 163 0.90 -14.29 -13.32
N GLY A 164 1.60 -15.26 -13.89
CA GLY A 164 2.11 -15.14 -15.25
C GLY A 164 3.40 -15.92 -15.49
N ALA A 165 3.94 -15.77 -16.69
CA ALA A 165 5.16 -16.46 -17.13
C ALA A 165 6.39 -16.05 -16.32
N ASN A 166 6.42 -14.80 -15.83
CA ASN A 166 7.44 -14.34 -14.93
C ASN A 166 7.18 -14.84 -13.50
N ARG A 167 8.12 -15.62 -12.96
CA ARG A 167 8.03 -16.21 -11.61
C ARG A 167 7.83 -15.20 -10.48
N PHE A 168 8.09 -13.92 -10.72
CA PHE A 168 7.93 -12.85 -9.72
C PHE A 168 6.59 -12.13 -9.81
N CYS A 169 5.68 -12.50 -10.73
CA CYS A 169 4.36 -11.87 -10.83
C CYS A 169 3.57 -11.89 -9.52
N PHE A 170 3.75 -12.92 -8.69
CA PHE A 170 3.12 -12.96 -7.37
C PHE A 170 3.57 -11.85 -6.42
N LEU A 171 4.68 -11.15 -6.70
CA LEU A 171 5.16 -9.98 -5.96
C LEU A 171 4.64 -8.66 -6.53
N TYR A 172 4.26 -8.66 -7.81
CA TYR A 172 3.96 -7.44 -8.54
C TYR A 172 2.51 -7.01 -8.34
N GLY A 173 1.61 -7.90 -7.93
CA GLY A 173 0.19 -7.56 -7.84
C GLY A 173 -0.36 -7.00 -9.14
N SER A 174 -1.49 -6.30 -9.08
CA SER A 174 -2.16 -5.81 -10.27
C SER A 174 -2.92 -4.51 -10.05
N HIS A 175 -3.12 -3.78 -11.15
CA HIS A 175 -4.09 -2.70 -11.24
C HIS A 175 -4.93 -2.89 -12.51
N GLU A 176 -6.26 -2.81 -12.38
CA GLU A 176 -7.18 -2.89 -13.52
C GLU A 176 -8.03 -1.59 -13.52
N PRO A 177 -7.71 -0.61 -14.36
CA PRO A 177 -8.44 0.66 -14.42
C PRO A 177 -9.93 0.46 -14.70
N PHE A 178 -10.77 1.22 -14.01
CA PHE A 178 -12.21 1.22 -14.29
C PHE A 178 -12.49 1.93 -15.61
N ASP A 179 -13.54 1.45 -16.30
CA ASP A 179 -14.03 2.14 -17.48
C ASP A 179 -14.74 3.45 -17.12
N THR A 180 -14.94 4.30 -18.13
CA THR A 180 -15.60 5.60 -17.97
C THR A 180 -17.02 5.48 -17.43
N ALA A 181 -17.74 4.38 -17.74
CA ALA A 181 -19.09 4.17 -17.23
C ALA A 181 -19.10 3.93 -15.71
N THR A 182 -18.19 3.07 -15.24
CA THR A 182 -17.99 2.77 -13.81
C THR A 182 -17.53 4.01 -13.05
N LEU A 183 -16.55 4.75 -13.58
CA LEU A 183 -16.07 5.99 -12.98
C LEU A 183 -17.19 7.03 -12.86
N ASN A 184 -18.02 7.21 -13.90
CA ASN A 184 -19.16 8.14 -13.85
C ASN A 184 -20.26 7.69 -12.88
N ALA A 185 -20.45 6.39 -12.68
CA ALA A 185 -21.40 5.86 -11.71
C ALA A 185 -20.92 6.06 -10.27
N LEU A 186 -19.62 5.83 -10.01
CA LEU A 186 -19.01 6.03 -8.69
C LEU A 186 -18.87 7.50 -8.32
N TYR A 187 -18.48 8.32 -9.30
CA TYR A 187 -18.15 9.73 -9.16
C TYR A 187 -18.90 10.57 -10.20
N PRO A 188 -20.11 11.06 -9.87
CA PRO A 188 -20.92 11.84 -10.80
C PRO A 188 -20.28 13.17 -11.24
N THR A 189 -19.25 13.66 -10.54
CA THR A 189 -18.46 14.82 -10.94
C THR A 189 -17.02 14.68 -10.45
N LYS A 190 -16.08 15.40 -11.07
CA LYS A 190 -14.71 15.53 -10.55
C LYS A 190 -14.69 16.08 -9.11
N ALA A 191 -15.61 16.99 -8.77
CA ALA A 191 -15.71 17.54 -7.42
C ALA A 191 -16.05 16.47 -6.37
N ASP A 192 -16.96 15.53 -6.68
CA ASP A 192 -17.29 14.40 -5.79
C ASP A 192 -16.09 13.46 -5.58
N TYR A 193 -15.32 13.18 -6.64
CA TYR A 193 -14.06 12.45 -6.51
C TYR A 193 -13.07 13.17 -5.59
N LEU A 194 -12.84 14.47 -5.82
CA LEU A 194 -11.89 15.28 -5.03
C LEU A 194 -12.31 15.39 -3.56
N GLU A 195 -13.60 15.57 -3.28
CA GLU A 195 -14.12 15.61 -1.90
C GLU A 195 -13.81 14.30 -1.16
N ARG A 196 -14.06 13.15 -1.80
CA ARG A 196 -13.78 11.83 -1.21
C ARG A 196 -12.29 11.59 -1.02
N VAL A 197 -11.46 11.96 -2.00
CA VAL A 197 -9.99 11.85 -1.87
C VAL A 197 -9.52 12.69 -0.69
N ASN A 198 -9.96 13.95 -0.59
CA ASN A 198 -9.58 14.85 0.50
C ASN A 198 -9.98 14.29 1.86
N ALA A 199 -11.19 13.76 2.00
CA ALA A 199 -11.64 13.17 3.26
C ALA A 199 -10.76 11.98 3.71
N VAL A 200 -10.38 11.10 2.77
CA VAL A 200 -9.49 9.96 3.06
C VAL A 200 -8.08 10.42 3.39
N VAL A 201 -7.53 11.38 2.64
CA VAL A 201 -6.20 11.93 2.88
C VAL A 201 -6.13 12.59 4.26
N GLU A 202 -7.12 13.41 4.63
CA GLU A 202 -7.18 14.06 5.95
C GLU A 202 -7.27 13.04 7.07
N LYS A 203 -8.10 12.00 6.88
CA LYS A 203 -8.20 10.91 7.85
C LYS A 203 -6.89 10.16 8.01
N ASN A 204 -6.21 9.79 6.92
CA ASN A 204 -4.94 9.09 7.00
C ASN A 204 -3.81 9.94 7.63
N VAL A 205 -3.83 11.27 7.46
CA VAL A 205 -2.91 12.17 8.18
C VAL A 205 -3.26 12.21 9.67
N ALA A 206 -4.54 12.37 10.01
CA ALA A 206 -4.99 12.44 11.40
C ALA A 206 -4.72 11.14 12.18
N ASP A 207 -4.92 9.99 11.53
CA ASP A 207 -4.63 8.67 12.07
C ASP A 207 -3.12 8.37 12.09
N GLY A 208 -2.30 9.19 11.43
CA GLY A 208 -0.84 9.06 11.39
C GLY A 208 -0.33 8.01 10.40
N PHE A 209 -1.14 7.56 9.44
CA PHE A 209 -0.75 6.56 8.45
C PHE A 209 0.02 7.14 7.26
N ILE A 210 -0.09 8.44 7.00
CA ILE A 210 0.71 9.15 5.99
C ILE A 210 1.23 10.47 6.53
N LEU A 211 2.33 10.96 5.95
CA LEU A 211 2.89 12.28 6.25
C LEU A 211 2.21 13.39 5.43
N PRO A 212 2.26 14.66 5.88
CA PRO A 212 1.72 15.79 5.14
C PRO A 212 2.24 15.92 3.70
N ALA A 213 3.50 15.54 3.46
CA ALA A 213 4.09 15.57 2.12
C ALA A 213 3.45 14.54 1.16
N ALA A 214 3.06 13.36 1.67
CA ALA A 214 2.32 12.38 0.88
C ALA A 214 0.88 12.86 0.63
N ALA A 215 0.24 13.43 1.65
CA ALA A 215 -1.09 14.02 1.53
C ALA A 215 -1.17 15.11 0.44
N GLU A 216 -0.21 16.04 0.42
CA GLU A 216 -0.16 17.09 -0.59
C GLU A 216 0.03 16.51 -1.99
N ARG A 217 0.93 15.53 -2.16
CA ARG A 217 1.13 14.89 -3.46
C ARG A 217 -0.13 14.20 -3.96
N THR A 218 -0.79 13.40 -3.13
CA THR A 218 -2.04 12.70 -3.50
C THR A 218 -3.13 13.69 -3.91
N ARG A 219 -3.23 14.84 -3.24
CA ARG A 219 -4.18 15.91 -3.60
C ARG A 219 -3.88 16.50 -4.97
N LEU A 220 -2.63 16.87 -5.22
CA LEU A 220 -2.19 17.43 -6.50
C LEU A 220 -2.41 16.44 -7.66
N GLU A 221 -2.11 15.15 -7.44
CA GLU A 221 -2.35 14.09 -8.42
C GLU A 221 -3.85 13.92 -8.71
N ALA A 222 -4.70 13.97 -7.67
CA ALA A 222 -6.15 13.90 -7.83
C ALA A 222 -6.71 15.12 -8.58
N GLU A 223 -6.24 16.32 -8.27
CA GLU A 223 -6.62 17.56 -8.96
C GLU A 223 -6.20 17.56 -10.43
N ALA A 224 -5.02 17.01 -10.74
CA ALA A 224 -4.53 16.88 -12.11
C ALA A 224 -5.20 15.75 -12.92
N SER A 225 -6.00 14.90 -12.28
CA SER A 225 -6.64 13.76 -12.95
C SER A 225 -7.60 14.19 -14.06
N THR A 226 -7.42 13.61 -15.24
CA THR A 226 -8.26 13.81 -16.43
C THR A 226 -9.35 12.74 -16.57
N LEU A 227 -9.42 11.77 -15.65
CA LEU A 227 -10.37 10.64 -15.68
C LEU A 227 -11.84 11.06 -15.66
N PHE A 228 -12.11 12.29 -15.24
CA PHE A 228 -13.46 12.85 -15.03
C PHE A 228 -13.76 14.00 -16.00
N GLU A 229 -12.90 14.24 -17.00
CA GLU A 229 -13.18 15.18 -18.09
C GLU A 229 -14.22 14.53 -19.01
N ARG A 230 -15.29 15.27 -19.28
CA ARG A 230 -16.45 14.82 -20.06
C ARG A 230 -16.52 15.52 -21.41
#